data_AF-A0A2V1P4C0-F1
#
_entry.id   AF-A0A2V1P4C0-F1
#
_cell.length_a   1.000
_cell.length_b   1.000
_cell.length_c   1.000
_cell.angle_alpha   90.00
_cell.angle_beta   90.00
_cell.angle_gamma   90.00
#
_symmetry.space_group_name_H-M   'P 1'
#
loop_
_entity.id
_entity.type
_entity.pdbx_description
1 polymer ?
#
loop_
_entity_poly.entity_id
_entity_poly.type
_entity_poly.pdbx_seq_one_letter_code
_entity_poly.pdbx_strand_id
1 'polypeptide(L)'
;MGRPDLEAEIPAPLGDPDDWLFHTLSDITRKLVQDMEAATRQVHAPARPDPRPTIDDDYSRQTWIEAHERLMAHLRRDWGARLHHHYREMLARFPLTPQERANARRLDLSDFGIEIGD
;
A
#
# COMPACT_ATOMS: atom_id res chain seq x y z
N MET A 1 50.96 -31.94 -5.53
CA MET A 1 50.56 -30.52 -5.29
C MET A 1 49.31 -30.27 -6.12
N GLY A 2 48.13 -30.35 -5.50
CA GLY A 2 46.86 -30.04 -6.14
C GLY A 2 46.54 -28.55 -5.93
N ARG A 3 46.21 -27.85 -7.01
CA ARG A 3 45.61 -26.52 -6.92
C ARG A 3 44.12 -26.72 -6.61
N PRO A 4 43.55 -26.10 -5.57
CA PRO A 4 42.10 -26.10 -5.43
C PRO A 4 41.51 -25.20 -6.52
N ASP A 5 40.62 -25.77 -7.33
CA ASP A 5 39.71 -25.03 -8.19
C ASP A 5 38.90 -24.07 -7.30
N LEU A 6 39.27 -22.79 -7.35
CA LEU A 6 38.40 -21.70 -6.95
C LEU A 6 37.45 -21.44 -8.12
N GLU A 7 36.55 -22.39 -8.38
CA GLU A 7 35.26 -22.03 -8.95
C GLU A 7 34.57 -21.19 -7.88
N ALA A 8 34.78 -19.87 -7.97
CA ALA A 8 33.97 -18.92 -7.24
C ALA A 8 32.52 -19.27 -7.58
N GLU A 9 31.81 -19.83 -6.59
CA GLU A 9 30.36 -19.96 -6.60
C GLU A 9 29.82 -18.60 -7.04
N ILE A 10 29.42 -18.49 -8.31
CA ILE A 10 28.72 -17.31 -8.77
C ILE A 10 27.43 -17.33 -7.94
N PRO A 11 27.22 -16.35 -7.04
CA PRO A 11 26.00 -16.34 -6.24
C PRO A 11 24.83 -16.41 -7.21
N ALA A 12 23.89 -17.31 -6.94
CA ALA A 12 22.69 -17.48 -7.73
C ALA A 12 22.12 -16.09 -8.05
N PRO A 13 21.64 -15.84 -9.29
CA PRO A 13 21.14 -14.53 -9.66
C PRO A 13 20.16 -14.07 -8.59
N LEU A 14 20.36 -12.84 -8.10
CA LEU A 14 19.39 -12.09 -7.30
C LEU A 14 18.01 -12.42 -7.88
N GLY A 15 17.07 -12.86 -7.03
CA GLY A 15 15.75 -13.34 -7.46
C GLY A 15 15.14 -12.43 -8.53
N ASP A 16 14.33 -13.02 -9.42
CA ASP A 16 13.77 -12.40 -10.64
C ASP A 16 13.78 -10.85 -10.58
N PRO A 17 14.57 -10.16 -11.44
CA PRO A 17 14.67 -8.71 -11.43
C PRO A 17 13.32 -7.99 -11.39
N ASP A 18 12.28 -8.59 -11.98
CA ASP A 18 10.91 -8.09 -11.93
C ASP A 18 10.29 -8.17 -10.52
N ASP A 19 10.61 -9.22 -9.74
CA ASP A 19 10.16 -9.37 -8.36
C ASP A 19 10.86 -8.37 -7.43
N TRP A 20 12.17 -8.17 -7.59
CA TRP A 20 12.88 -7.12 -6.84
C TRP A 20 12.29 -5.73 -7.12
N LEU A 21 12.03 -5.42 -8.39
CA LEU A 21 11.46 -4.15 -8.80
C LEU A 21 10.03 -3.99 -8.26
N PHE A 22 9.21 -5.04 -8.34
CA PHE A 22 7.87 -5.07 -7.75
C PHE A 22 7.89 -4.77 -6.26
N HIS A 23 8.75 -5.43 -5.49
CA HIS A 23 8.85 -5.23 -4.04
C HIS A 23 9.32 -3.81 -3.71
N THR A 24 10.35 -3.33 -4.40
CA THR A 24 10.90 -1.99 -4.19
C THR A 24 9.85 -0.91 -4.48
N LEU A 25 9.18 -1.01 -5.63
CA LEU A 25 8.15 -0.04 -6.00
C LEU A 25 6.94 -0.15 -5.07
N SER A 26 6.47 -1.37 -4.75
CA SER A 26 5.38 -1.59 -3.79
C SER A 26 5.63 -0.92 -2.44
N ASP A 27 6.85 -1.01 -1.90
CA ASP A 27 7.17 -0.34 -0.64
C ASP A 27 7.14 1.19 -0.74
N ILE A 28 7.70 1.73 -1.83
CA ILE A 28 7.71 3.18 -2.10
C ILE A 28 6.29 3.70 -2.30
N THR A 29 5.51 3.07 -3.19
CA THR A 29 4.16 3.50 -3.54
C THR A 29 3.19 3.31 -2.38
N ARG A 30 3.34 2.25 -1.58
CA ARG A 30 2.57 2.06 -0.34
C ARG A 30 2.76 3.23 0.61
N LYS A 31 4.01 3.62 0.87
CA LYS A 31 4.31 4.74 1.77
C LYS A 31 3.73 6.04 1.22
N LEU A 32 3.89 6.27 -0.08
CA LEU A 32 3.35 7.44 -0.76
C LEU A 32 1.84 7.56 -0.57
N VAL A 33 1.06 6.50 -0.84
CA VAL A 33 -0.40 6.58 -0.71
C VAL A 33 -0.86 6.62 0.75
N GLN A 34 -0.08 6.07 1.68
CA GLN A 34 -0.34 6.22 3.13
C GLN A 34 -0.11 7.66 3.60
N ASP A 35 0.93 8.32 3.10
CA ASP A 35 1.22 9.73 3.38
C ASP A 35 0.15 10.64 2.74
N MET A 36 -0.30 10.34 1.52
CA MET A 36 -1.43 11.03 0.89
C MET A 36 -2.73 10.85 1.67
N GLU A 37 -3.05 9.62 2.08
CA GLU A 37 -4.19 9.37 2.96
C GLU A 37 -4.10 10.21 4.22
N ALA A 38 -2.94 10.20 4.90
CA ALA A 38 -2.69 11.00 6.10
C ALA A 38 -2.88 12.50 5.87
N ALA A 39 -2.45 13.03 4.72
CA ALA A 39 -2.60 14.45 4.38
C ALA A 39 -4.07 14.85 4.14
N THR A 40 -4.93 13.91 3.77
CA THR A 40 -6.37 14.16 3.60
C THR A 40 -7.19 13.98 4.87
N ARG A 41 -6.57 13.50 5.96
CA ARG A 41 -7.29 13.21 7.19
C ARG A 41 -7.78 14.47 7.88
N GLN A 42 -8.98 14.41 8.41
CA GLN A 42 -9.53 15.39 9.33
C GLN A 42 -9.65 14.78 10.72
N VAL A 43 -9.19 15.54 11.72
CA VAL A 43 -9.38 15.20 13.12
C VAL A 43 -10.68 15.84 13.59
N HIS A 44 -11.63 15.01 13.98
CA HIS A 44 -12.91 15.45 14.52
C HIS A 44 -12.83 15.57 16.03
N ALA A 45 -12.99 16.80 16.53
CA ALA A 45 -13.21 17.02 17.95
C ALA A 45 -14.64 16.59 18.32
N PRO A 46 -14.84 15.85 19.42
CA PRO A 46 -16.18 15.45 19.82
C PRO A 46 -17.04 16.69 20.09
N ALA A 47 -18.27 16.69 19.57
CA ALA A 47 -19.21 17.81 19.69
C ALA A 47 -19.57 18.17 21.15
N ARG A 48 -19.32 17.24 22.08
CA ARG A 48 -19.46 17.43 23.52
C ARG A 48 -18.19 16.91 24.18
N PRO A 49 -17.63 17.59 25.20
CA PRO A 49 -16.48 17.08 25.92
C PRO A 49 -16.88 15.78 26.61
N ASP A 50 -16.47 14.65 26.02
CA ASP A 50 -16.54 13.34 26.65
C ASP A 50 -15.45 13.32 27.74
N PRO A 51 -15.73 12.83 28.97
CA PRO A 51 -14.72 12.68 30.01
C PRO A 51 -13.51 11.83 29.59
N ARG A 52 -13.60 11.10 28.47
CA ARG A 52 -12.46 10.44 27.83
C ARG A 52 -12.09 11.20 26.55
N PRO A 53 -10.83 11.66 26.39
CA PRO A 53 -10.39 12.24 25.13
C PRO A 53 -10.34 11.12 24.08
N THR A 54 -11.37 11.02 23.26
CA THR A 54 -11.33 10.25 22.01
C THR A 54 -11.14 11.23 20.86
N ILE A 55 -9.97 11.14 20.23
CA ILE A 55 -9.72 11.77 18.94
C ILE A 55 -10.32 10.81 17.92
N ASP A 56 -11.38 11.25 17.23
CA ASP A 56 -11.94 10.53 16.08
C ASP A 56 -11.24 11.06 14.82
N ASP A 57 -10.62 10.18 14.05
CA ASP A 57 -10.04 10.52 12.75
C ASP A 57 -10.75 9.76 11.63
N ASP A 58 -10.79 10.37 10.46
CA ASP A 58 -11.38 9.78 9.26
C ASP A 58 -10.43 8.80 8.55
N TYR A 59 -9.55 8.12 9.30
CA TYR A 59 -8.63 7.15 8.72
C TYR A 59 -9.37 5.95 8.14
N SER A 60 -8.92 5.52 6.95
CA SER A 60 -9.36 4.25 6.38
C SER A 60 -8.21 3.50 5.70
N ARG A 61 -7.99 2.25 6.12
CA ARG A 61 -7.11 1.33 5.38
C ARG A 61 -7.60 1.08 3.96
N GLN A 62 -8.91 1.06 3.74
CA GLN A 62 -9.49 0.81 2.42
C GLN A 62 -9.04 1.88 1.42
N THR A 63 -9.07 3.15 1.84
CA THR A 63 -8.70 4.30 1.01
C THR A 63 -7.29 4.17 0.43
N TRP A 64 -6.27 3.92 1.27
CA TRP A 64 -4.90 3.82 0.78
C TRP A 64 -4.60 2.48 0.10
N ILE A 65 -5.30 1.39 0.46
CA ILE A 65 -5.19 0.08 -0.23
C ILE A 65 -5.65 0.20 -1.68
N GLU A 66 -6.84 0.75 -1.92
CA GLU A 66 -7.40 0.91 -3.26
C GLU A 66 -6.52 1.86 -4.11
N ALA A 67 -6.00 2.93 -3.49
CA ALA A 67 -5.06 3.82 -4.14
C ALA A 67 -3.75 3.11 -4.51
N HIS A 68 -3.22 2.26 -3.63
CA HIS A 68 -2.00 1.49 -3.92
C HIS A 68 -2.20 0.53 -5.09
N GLU A 69 -3.33 -0.18 -5.12
CA GLU A 69 -3.69 -1.08 -6.22
C GLU A 69 -3.77 -0.32 -7.55
N ARG A 70 -4.45 0.83 -7.58
CA ARG A 70 -4.55 1.69 -8.78
C ARG A 70 -3.19 2.20 -9.23
N LEU A 71 -2.37 2.69 -8.31
CA LEU A 71 -1.04 3.23 -8.61
C LEU A 71 -0.12 2.15 -9.19
N MET A 72 -0.10 0.97 -8.60
CA MET A 72 0.70 -0.14 -9.12
C MET A 72 0.14 -0.73 -10.41
N ALA A 73 -1.19 -0.76 -10.59
CA ALA A 73 -1.82 -1.13 -11.86
C ALA A 73 -1.45 -0.18 -13.01
N HIS A 74 -1.28 1.10 -12.71
CA HIS A 74 -0.84 2.11 -13.69
C HIS A 74 0.62 1.89 -14.12
N LEU A 75 1.49 1.44 -13.21
CA LEU A 75 2.87 1.05 -13.55
C LEU A 75 2.91 -0.26 -14.36
N ARG A 76 2.17 -1.28 -13.91
CA ARG A 76 2.00 -2.56 -14.60
C ARG A 76 0.71 -3.24 -14.17
N ARG A 77 -0.15 -3.59 -15.12
CA ARG A 77 -1.51 -4.08 -14.83
C ARG A 77 -1.54 -5.31 -13.92
N ASP A 78 -0.62 -6.26 -14.10
CA ASP A 78 -0.50 -7.47 -13.28
C ASP A 78 -0.04 -7.20 -11.85
N TRP A 79 0.69 -6.11 -11.61
CA TRP A 79 1.10 -5.71 -10.27
C TRP A 79 -0.07 -5.23 -9.41
N GLY A 80 -1.02 -4.52 -10.01
CA GLY A 80 -2.28 -4.19 -9.35
C GLY A 80 -3.04 -5.45 -8.90
N ALA A 81 -3.12 -6.47 -9.77
CA ALA A 81 -3.75 -7.75 -9.44
C ALA A 81 -3.01 -8.51 -8.32
N ARG A 82 -1.67 -8.49 -8.33
CA ARG A 82 -0.84 -9.06 -7.24
C ARG A 82 -1.16 -8.40 -5.90
N LEU A 83 -1.24 -7.07 -5.87
CA LEU A 83 -1.59 -6.33 -4.65
C LEU A 83 -3.03 -6.56 -4.21
N HIS A 84 -3.97 -6.61 -5.15
CA HIS A 84 -5.36 -6.93 -4.85
C HIS A 84 -5.49 -8.27 -4.12
N HIS A 85 -4.79 -9.30 -4.60
CA HIS A 85 -4.76 -10.59 -3.93
C HIS A 85 -4.15 -10.49 -2.53
N HIS A 86 -2.99 -9.82 -2.40
CA HIS A 86 -2.30 -9.63 -1.13
C HIS A 86 -3.18 -8.91 -0.09
N TYR A 87 -3.84 -7.81 -0.47
CA TYR A 87 -4.70 -7.05 0.43
C TYR A 87 -5.98 -7.79 0.78
N ARG A 88 -6.54 -8.56 -0.15
CA ARG A 88 -7.68 -9.43 0.16
C ARG A 88 -7.33 -10.46 1.24
N GLU A 89 -6.15 -11.08 1.17
CA GLU A 89 -5.67 -12.00 2.22
C GLU A 89 -5.41 -11.28 3.54
N MET A 90 -4.80 -10.09 3.49
CA MET A 90 -4.55 -9.28 4.68
C MET A 90 -5.86 -8.90 5.37
N LEU A 91 -6.86 -8.42 4.63
CA LEU A 91 -8.17 -8.03 5.16
C LEU A 91 -9.01 -9.21 5.62
N ALA A 92 -8.78 -10.41 5.10
CA ALA A 92 -9.38 -11.64 5.65
C ALA A 92 -8.86 -11.95 7.07
N ARG A 93 -7.57 -11.65 7.35
CA ARG A 93 -6.95 -11.85 8.67
C ARG A 93 -7.18 -10.66 9.62
N PHE A 94 -7.18 -9.45 9.08
CA PHE A 94 -7.31 -8.19 9.81
C PHE A 94 -8.41 -7.32 9.18
N PRO A 95 -9.70 -7.67 9.39
CA PRO A 95 -10.81 -6.96 8.78
C PRO A 95 -10.79 -5.47 9.09
N LEU A 96 -11.35 -4.68 8.16
CA LEU A 96 -11.63 -3.26 8.39
C LEU A 96 -12.62 -3.12 9.54
N THR A 97 -12.38 -2.17 10.43
CA THR A 97 -13.37 -1.76 11.44
C THR A 97 -14.58 -1.09 10.76
N PRO A 98 -15.74 -1.02 11.42
CA PRO A 98 -16.89 -0.28 10.89
C PRO A 98 -16.56 1.19 10.57
N GLN A 99 -15.71 1.83 11.37
CA GLN A 99 -15.27 3.21 11.18
C GLN A 99 -14.40 3.36 9.93
N GLU A 100 -13.43 2.48 9.72
CA GLU A 100 -12.61 2.49 8.49
C GLU A 100 -13.47 2.32 7.23
N ARG A 101 -14.52 1.49 7.29
CA ARG A 101 -15.46 1.32 6.17
C ARG A 101 -16.31 2.57 5.94
N ALA A 102 -16.74 3.24 7.01
CA ALA A 102 -17.52 4.47 6.92
C ALA A 102 -16.71 5.64 6.35
N ASN A 103 -15.40 5.67 6.65
CA ASN A 103 -14.48 6.73 6.23
C ASN A 103 -13.79 6.45 4.89
N ALA A 104 -14.07 5.30 4.27
CA ALA A 104 -13.50 4.90 2.99
C ALA A 104 -13.86 5.92 1.91
N ARG A 105 -12.84 6.40 1.19
CA ARG A 105 -12.96 7.39 0.11
C ARG A 105 -11.95 7.06 -0.99
N ARG A 106 -12.14 7.63 -2.17
CA ARG A 106 -11.22 7.47 -3.29
C ARG A 106 -10.14 8.54 -3.22
N LEU A 107 -8.88 8.17 -3.01
CA LEU A 107 -7.77 9.13 -3.13
C LEU A 107 -7.65 9.65 -4.56
N ASP A 108 -7.41 10.95 -4.65
CA ASP A 108 -7.01 11.60 -5.89
C ASP A 108 -5.57 11.23 -6.21
N LEU A 109 -5.36 10.69 -7.41
CA LEU A 109 -4.06 10.28 -7.94
C LEU A 109 -3.78 11.00 -9.27
N SER A 110 -4.44 12.11 -9.53
CA SER A 110 -4.30 12.90 -10.76
C SER A 110 -2.88 13.40 -10.99
N ASP A 111 -2.12 13.69 -9.92
CA ASP A 111 -0.69 14.01 -9.98
C ASP A 111 0.17 12.90 -10.62
N PHE A 112 -0.33 11.66 -10.65
CA PHE A 112 0.30 10.50 -11.29
C PHE A 112 -0.32 10.17 -12.66
N GLY A 113 -1.21 11.00 -13.19
CA GLY A 113 -1.95 10.73 -14.42
C GLY A 113 -3.06 9.69 -14.26
N ILE A 114 -3.52 9.43 -13.03
CA ILE A 114 -4.58 8.45 -12.75
C ILE A 114 -5.87 9.20 -12.41
N GLU A 115 -6.77 9.31 -13.37
CA GLU A 115 -8.03 10.03 -13.20
C GLU A 115 -9.00 9.32 -12.24
N ILE A 116 -9.90 10.10 -11.64
CA ILE A 116 -11.06 9.60 -10.88
C ILE A 116 -12.14 9.24 -11.92
N GLY A 117 -11.88 8.20 -12.72
CA GLY A 117 -12.73 7.82 -13.84
C GLY A 117 -12.52 6.38 -14.27
N ASP A 118 -13.16 5.47 -13.55
CA ASP A 118 -13.77 4.20 -13.97
C ASP A 118 -14.50 3.62 -12.75
#